data_AF-A0A1H2IG89-F1
#
_entry.id   AF-A0A1H2IG89-F1
#
_cell.length_a   1.000
_cell.length_b   1.000
_cell.length_c   1.000
_cell.angle_alpha   90.00
_cell.angle_beta   90.00
_cell.angle_gamma   90.00
#
_symmetry.space_group_name_H-M   'P 1'
#
loop_
_entity.id
_entity.type
_entity.pdbx_description
1 polymer ?
#
loop_
_entity_poly.entity_id
_entity_poly.type
_entity_poly.pdbx_seq_one_letter_code
_entity_poly.pdbx_strand_id
1 'polypeptide(L)'
;MPTSGNPTSVERRILGATMPTDQPAAPPAPAPRYRARCPACRWTGRAFATYGTAEDAARDHARDKHHTTFVLDQYDMRVVGSTIHPFEAY
;
A
#
# COMPACT_ATOMS: atom_id res chain seq x y z
N MET A 1 42.59 -19.77 58.97
CA MET A 1 42.36 -18.35 59.31
C MET A 1 41.32 -17.78 58.36
N PRO A 2 40.46 -16.85 58.81
CA PRO A 2 38.99 -17.03 58.77
C PRO A 2 38.21 -16.10 57.82
N THR A 3 36.87 -16.27 57.86
CA THR A 3 35.78 -15.32 57.51
C THR A 3 35.55 -15.08 56.01
N SER A 4 34.35 -14.87 55.47
CA SER A 4 32.95 -14.71 55.93
C SER A 4 32.21 -14.37 54.61
N GLY A 5 30.97 -14.72 54.31
CA GLY A 5 29.88 -15.36 55.00
C GLY A 5 28.75 -15.56 53.97
N ASN A 6 27.81 -16.43 54.28
CA ASN A 6 26.46 -16.48 53.70
C ASN A 6 25.52 -16.06 54.87
N PRO A 7 24.21 -15.69 54.74
CA PRO A 7 23.34 -15.40 53.59
C PRO A 7 22.52 -14.09 53.77
N THR A 8 21.61 -13.80 52.83
CA THR A 8 20.29 -13.12 52.93
C THR A 8 20.04 -11.89 52.06
N SER A 9 18.89 -11.97 51.36
CA SER A 9 18.02 -10.90 50.86
C SER A 9 18.61 -9.99 49.76
N VAL A 10 17.95 -9.75 48.64
CA VAL A 10 16.59 -9.23 48.53
C VAL A 10 16.03 -9.62 47.16
N GLU A 11 14.81 -10.16 47.16
CA GLU A 11 13.95 -10.21 45.99
C GLU A 11 13.91 -8.87 45.25
N ARG A 12 14.28 -8.88 43.97
CA ARG A 12 13.70 -7.91 43.02
C ARG A 12 12.99 -8.66 41.93
N ARG A 13 11.74 -8.99 42.25
CA ARG A 13 10.66 -9.09 41.27
C ARG A 13 10.69 -7.83 40.44
N ILE A 14 11.05 -7.96 39.17
CA ILE A 14 10.57 -7.06 38.13
C ILE A 14 9.97 -7.99 37.08
N LEU A 15 8.69 -8.31 37.28
CA LEU A 15 7.83 -8.60 36.15
C LEU A 15 7.82 -7.33 35.29
N GLY A 16 8.81 -7.20 34.40
CA GLY A 16 8.71 -6.32 33.26
C GLY A 16 7.70 -6.96 32.32
N ALA A 17 6.43 -6.68 32.52
CA ALA A 17 5.39 -6.99 31.56
C ALA A 17 5.78 -6.32 30.23
N THR A 18 6.38 -7.08 29.31
CA THR A 18 6.17 -6.82 27.89
C THR A 18 4.68 -6.97 27.68
N MET A 19 3.97 -5.85 27.72
CA MET A 19 2.63 -5.79 27.17
C MET A 19 2.75 -6.30 25.73
N PRO A 20 2.13 -7.42 25.34
CA PRO A 20 1.90 -7.63 23.94
C PRO A 20 1.04 -6.43 23.51
N THR A 21 1.52 -5.67 22.55
CA THR A 21 0.66 -4.70 21.88
C THR A 21 -0.46 -5.52 21.24
N ASP A 22 -1.58 -5.70 21.96
CA ASP A 22 -2.85 -6.14 21.41
C ASP A 22 -3.35 -4.99 20.53
N GLN A 23 -2.63 -4.77 19.43
CA GLN A 23 -3.13 -3.97 18.35
C GLN A 23 -4.01 -4.94 17.57
N PRO A 24 -5.35 -4.86 17.68
CA PRO A 24 -6.20 -5.65 16.82
C PRO A 24 -5.75 -5.36 15.39
N ALA A 25 -5.38 -6.42 14.66
CA ALA A 25 -5.04 -6.30 13.25
C ALA A 25 -6.17 -5.52 12.59
N ALA A 26 -5.89 -4.29 12.17
CA ALA A 26 -6.84 -3.51 11.41
C ALA A 26 -7.34 -4.44 10.28
N PRO A 27 -8.66 -4.53 10.04
CA PRO A 27 -9.14 -5.31 8.89
C PRO A 27 -8.32 -4.84 7.68
N PRO A 28 -7.85 -5.75 6.81
CA PRO A 28 -7.08 -5.33 5.65
C PRO A 28 -7.88 -4.24 4.98
N ALA A 29 -7.34 -3.01 4.94
CA ALA A 29 -7.98 -1.91 4.25
C ALA A 29 -8.37 -2.44 2.86
N PRO A 30 -9.58 -2.18 2.35
CA PRO A 30 -9.94 -2.64 1.02
C PRO A 30 -8.84 -2.19 0.08
N ALA A 31 -8.09 -3.17 -0.46
CA ALA A 31 -6.86 -2.88 -1.17
C ALA A 31 -7.18 -1.83 -2.24
N PRO A 32 -6.55 -0.64 -2.23
CA PRO A 32 -6.93 0.43 -3.14
C PRO A 32 -6.84 -0.10 -4.56
N ARG A 33 -7.95 -0.03 -5.30
CA ARG A 33 -8.09 -0.63 -6.63
C ARG A 33 -8.00 0.46 -7.68
N TYR A 34 -6.80 0.74 -8.12
CA TYR A 34 -6.57 1.62 -9.25
C TYR A 34 -6.90 0.91 -10.57
N ARG A 35 -7.47 1.62 -11.53
CA ARG A 35 -7.81 1.07 -12.85
C ARG A 35 -7.51 2.08 -13.95
N ALA A 36 -6.87 1.63 -15.02
CA ALA A 36 -6.77 2.44 -16.23
C ALA A 36 -8.13 2.53 -16.93
N ARG A 37 -8.48 3.69 -17.48
CA ARG A 37 -9.68 3.90 -18.28
C ARG A 37 -9.36 4.69 -19.53
N CYS A 38 -9.99 4.30 -20.62
CA CYS A 38 -10.02 5.07 -21.85
C CYS A 38 -11.42 5.70 -22.02
N PRO A 39 -11.54 7.01 -22.29
CA PRO A 39 -12.81 7.64 -22.62
C PRO A 39 -13.19 7.43 -24.10
N ALA A 40 -12.22 7.16 -24.98
CA ALA A 40 -12.45 6.98 -26.42
C ALA A 40 -12.95 5.57 -26.79
N CYS A 41 -12.73 4.57 -25.93
CA CYS A 41 -13.22 3.21 -26.15
C CYS A 41 -13.77 2.60 -24.86
N ARG A 42 -14.50 1.49 -24.96
CA ARG A 42 -15.13 0.82 -23.81
C ARG A 42 -14.13 0.09 -22.90
N TRP A 43 -12.83 0.16 -23.20
CA TRP A 43 -11.80 -0.54 -22.43
C TRP A 43 -11.63 0.05 -21.03
N THR A 44 -11.56 -0.84 -20.05
CA THR A 44 -11.16 -0.54 -18.67
C THR A 44 -10.12 -1.57 -18.25
N GLY A 45 -8.99 -1.12 -17.74
CA GLY A 45 -7.90 -1.96 -17.27
C GLY A 45 -8.28 -2.81 -16.06
N ARG A 46 -7.45 -3.81 -15.77
CA ARG A 46 -7.54 -4.61 -14.56
C ARG A 46 -7.42 -3.72 -13.31
N ALA A 47 -7.97 -4.17 -12.19
CA ALA A 47 -7.73 -3.53 -10.90
C ALA A 47 -6.31 -3.83 -10.42
N PHE A 48 -5.63 -2.80 -9.95
CA PHE A 48 -4.29 -2.86 -9.42
C PHE A 48 -4.27 -2.35 -7.98
N ALA A 49 -3.40 -2.91 -7.15
CA ALA A 49 -3.21 -2.47 -5.77
C ALA A 49 -2.42 -1.15 -5.66
N THR A 50 -1.71 -0.77 -6.73
CA THR A 50 -0.83 0.42 -6.75
C THR A 50 -1.15 1.29 -7.95
N TYR A 51 -0.99 2.61 -7.78
CA TYR A 51 -1.20 3.58 -8.85
C TYR A 51 -0.26 3.35 -10.03
N GLY A 52 1.04 3.16 -9.78
CA GLY A 52 2.05 3.03 -10.84
C GLY A 52 1.74 1.90 -11.83
N THR A 53 1.29 0.73 -11.34
CA THR A 53 0.93 -0.38 -12.23
C THR A 53 -0.34 -0.13 -13.04
N ALA A 54 -1.27 0.67 -12.52
CA ALA A 54 -2.42 1.14 -13.29
C ALA A 54 -2.03 2.22 -14.31
N GLU A 55 -1.09 3.10 -13.95
CA GLU A 55 -0.53 4.10 -14.86
C GLU A 55 0.21 3.44 -16.03
N ASP A 56 1.02 2.41 -15.77
CA ASP A 56 1.70 1.65 -16.82
C ASP A 56 0.69 1.03 -17.80
N ALA A 57 -0.38 0.42 -17.29
CA ALA A 57 -1.43 -0.12 -18.15
C ALA A 57 -2.17 0.97 -18.95
N ALA A 58 -2.35 2.16 -18.37
CA ALA A 58 -2.91 3.30 -19.07
C ALA A 58 -1.97 3.81 -20.17
N ARG A 59 -0.66 3.82 -19.92
CA ARG A 59 0.40 4.19 -20.87
C ARG A 59 0.49 3.21 -22.03
N ASP A 60 0.48 1.90 -21.73
CA ASP A 60 0.46 0.84 -22.74
C ASP A 60 -0.74 0.99 -23.67
N HIS A 61 -1.94 1.21 -23.11
CA HIS A 61 -3.14 1.41 -23.93
C HIS A 61 -3.09 2.72 -24.73
N ALA A 62 -2.56 3.81 -24.14
CA ALA A 62 -2.40 5.08 -24.84
C ALA A 62 -1.46 4.93 -26.05
N ARG A 63 -0.38 4.17 -25.89
CA ARG A 63 0.58 3.86 -26.96
C ARG A 63 -0.02 2.96 -28.03
N ASP A 64 -0.67 1.86 -27.64
CA ASP A 64 -1.20 0.85 -28.58
C ASP A 64 -2.39 1.35 -29.40
N LYS A 65 -3.24 2.20 -28.80
CA LYS A 65 -4.48 2.68 -29.41
C LYS A 65 -4.45 4.14 -29.82
N HIS A 66 -3.37 4.86 -29.53
CA HIS A 66 -3.26 6.31 -29.74
C HIS A 66 -4.42 7.10 -29.12
N HIS A 67 -4.87 6.67 -27.94
CA HIS A 67 -5.95 7.33 -27.20
C HIS A 67 -5.40 8.03 -25.95
N THR A 68 -6.09 9.08 -25.50
CA THR A 68 -5.81 9.63 -24.16
C THR A 68 -6.42 8.71 -23.11
N THR A 69 -5.66 8.34 -22.09
CA THR A 69 -6.12 7.48 -20.98
C THR A 69 -5.94 8.19 -19.65
N PHE A 70 -6.54 7.64 -18.59
CA PHE A 70 -6.34 8.10 -17.22
C PHE A 70 -6.54 6.97 -16.21
N VAL A 71 -6.14 7.20 -14.96
CA VAL A 71 -6.33 6.25 -13.87
C VAL A 71 -7.52 6.66 -13.00
N LEU A 72 -8.36 5.68 -12.68
CA LEU A 72 -9.44 5.75 -11.71
C LEU A 72 -8.98 5.14 -10.37
N ASP A 73 -9.44 5.70 -9.26
CA ASP A 73 -9.26 5.12 -7.93
C ASP A 73 -10.37 4.10 -7.59
N GLN A 74 -10.36 3.60 -6.34
CA GLN A 74 -11.34 2.63 -5.84
C GLN A 74 -12.79 3.14 -5.79
N TYR A 75 -13.00 4.44 -5.96
CA TYR A 75 -14.31 5.10 -5.97
C TYR A 75 -14.74 5.48 -7.40
N ASP A 76 -14.05 4.96 -8.42
CA ASP A 76 -14.24 5.33 -9.84
C ASP A 76 -14.04 6.84 -10.08
N MET A 77 -13.28 7.51 -9.20
CA MET A 77 -12.88 8.90 -9.39
C MET A 77 -11.55 8.96 -10.14
N ARG A 78 -11.45 9.90 -11.07
CA ARG A 78 -10.20 10.14 -11.79
C ARG A 78 -9.13 10.68 -10.84
N VAL A 79 -7.98 10.04 -10.82
CA VAL A 79 -6.80 10.52 -10.09
C VAL A 79 -6.27 11.77 -10.80
N VAL A 80 -6.07 12.85 -10.05
CA VAL A 80 -5.54 14.11 -10.61
C VAL A 80 -4.13 13.89 -11.14
N GLY A 81 -3.81 14.47 -12.30
CA GLY A 81 -2.50 14.31 -12.94
C GLY A 81 -2.29 12.97 -13.66
N SER A 82 -3.24 12.03 -13.57
CA SER A 82 -3.12 10.70 -14.22
C SER A 82 -3.43 10.69 -15.72
N THR A 83 -3.59 11.85 -16.35
CA THR A 83 -3.86 11.93 -17.79
C THR A 83 -2.62 11.51 -18.54
N ILE A 84 -2.77 10.55 -19.46
CA ILE A 84 -1.69 10.15 -20.33
C ILE A 84 -2.14 10.42 -21.75
N HIS A 85 -1.47 11.37 -22.40
CA HIS A 85 -1.64 11.62 -23.82
C HIS A 85 -0.77 10.64 -24.63
N PRO A 86 -1.22 10.22 -25.83
CA PRO A 86 -0.50 9.23 -26.63
C PRO A 86 0.92 9.68 -27.01
N PHE A 87 1.18 10.99 -27.07
CA PHE A 87 2.50 11.56 -27.38
C PHE A 87 3.43 11.64 -26.16
N GLU A 88 2.89 11.55 -24.95
CA GLU A 88 3.63 11.55 -23.68
C GLU A 88 3.93 10.13 -23.19
N ALA A 89 3.43 9.11 -23.89
CA ALA A 89 3.61 7.70 -23.56
C ALA A 89 4.93 7.09 -24.09
N TYR A 90 5.87 7.93 -24.53
CA TYR A 90 7.17 7.55 -25.12
C TYR A 90 8.32 7.60 -24.13
#